data_AF-A0A529HMC5-F1
#
_entry.id   AF-A0A529HMC5-F1
#
_cell.length_a   1.000
_cell.length_b   1.000
_cell.length_c   1.000
_cell.angle_alpha   90.00
_cell.angle_beta   90.00
_cell.angle_gamma   90.00
#
_symmetry.space_group_name_H-M   'P 1'
#
loop_
_entity.id
_entity.type
_entity.pdbx_description
1 polymer ?
#
loop_
_entity_poly.entity_id
_entity_poly.type
_entity_poly.pdbx_seq_one_letter_code
_entity_poly.pdbx_strand_id
1 'polypeptide(L)'
;MILRDAVDHYVAWRRAHGARFITSARTLYQFCDSCPDNACCDAVTESEVRRFLAGTGPLTRFRANKYAALAGFYRYAISRGYAVASPLPAADEEPRAPRSAPSYIYSREELQRLFGGVRISRKRAIRFDAETFHMLLLILY
;
A
#
# COMPACT_ATOMS: atom_id res chain seq x y z
N MET A 1 -20.57 10.83 10.82
CA MET A 1 -19.33 11.61 10.57
C MET A 1 -19.03 11.56 9.08
N ILE A 2 -18.59 12.67 8.46
CA ILE A 2 -18.19 12.66 7.03
C ILE A 2 -16.94 11.79 6.87
N LEU A 3 -16.93 10.95 5.84
CA LEU A 3 -15.87 9.96 5.59
C LEU A 3 -14.50 10.62 5.44
N ARG A 4 -14.40 11.70 4.66
CA ARG A 4 -13.15 12.43 4.45
C ARG A 4 -12.59 12.99 5.75
N ASP A 5 -13.42 13.62 6.57
CA ASP A 5 -13.02 14.17 7.86
C ASP A 5 -12.57 13.07 8.83
N ALA A 6 -13.27 11.93 8.85
CA ALA A 6 -12.89 10.78 9.66
C ALA A 6 -11.53 10.22 9.24
N VAL A 7 -11.26 10.18 7.93
CA VAL A 7 -9.96 9.78 7.37
C VAL A 7 -8.87 10.78 7.76
N ASP A 8 -9.13 12.08 7.71
CA ASP A 8 -8.16 13.10 8.12
C ASP A 8 -7.81 12.98 9.61
N HIS A 9 -8.81 12.80 10.48
CA HIS A 9 -8.59 12.53 11.90
C HIS A 9 -7.76 11.25 12.11
N TYR A 10 -8.05 10.18 11.38
CA TYR A 10 -7.30 8.94 11.49
C TYR A 10 -5.86 9.08 11.01
N VAL A 11 -5.61 9.76 9.88
CA VAL A 11 -4.27 10.01 9.35
C VAL A 11 -3.47 10.86 10.31
N ALA A 12 -4.06 11.94 10.85
CA ALA A 12 -3.42 12.79 11.85
C ALA A 12 -3.07 11.98 13.11
N TRP A 13 -4.01 11.16 13.61
CA TRP A 13 -3.78 10.30 14.77
C TRP A 13 -2.64 9.30 14.52
N ARG A 14 -2.60 8.63 13.36
CA ARG A 14 -1.52 7.69 13.01
C ARG A 14 -0.16 8.38 12.94
N ARG A 15 -0.10 9.59 12.38
CA ARG A 15 1.15 10.38 12.28
C ARG A 15 1.63 10.86 13.63
N ALA A 16 0.73 11.30 14.51
CA ALA A 16 1.06 11.66 15.88
C ALA A 16 1.66 10.48 16.67
N HIS A 17 1.29 9.24 16.32
CA HIS A 17 1.85 8.02 16.91
C HIS A 17 3.13 7.53 16.20
N GLY A 18 3.79 8.40 15.43
CA GLY A 18 5.10 8.12 14.82
C GLY A 18 5.05 7.37 13.50
N ALA A 19 3.88 7.03 12.96
CA ALA A 19 3.79 6.39 11.65
C ALA A 19 3.90 7.43 10.53
N ARG A 20 4.84 7.25 9.58
CA ARG A 20 4.86 8.06 8.34
C ARG A 20 3.52 8.03 7.60
N PHE A 21 2.89 6.84 7.58
CA PHE A 21 1.52 6.59 7.11
C PHE A 21 1.19 7.13 5.70
N ILE A 22 2.17 7.28 4.82
CA ILE A 22 2.02 7.92 3.50
C ILE A 22 1.16 7.05 2.57
N THR A 23 1.56 5.78 2.38
CA THR A 23 0.89 4.88 1.43
C THR A 23 -0.54 4.57 1.84
N SER A 24 -0.75 4.24 3.12
CA SER A 24 -2.09 3.96 3.64
C SER A 24 -2.99 5.20 3.60
N ALA A 25 -2.48 6.39 3.94
CA ALA A 25 -3.26 7.63 3.80
C ALA A 25 -3.67 7.87 2.35
N ARG A 26 -2.76 7.73 1.38
CA ARG A 26 -3.08 7.87 -0.04
C ARG A 26 -4.18 6.91 -0.48
N THR A 27 -4.13 5.66 -0.02
CA THR A 27 -5.18 4.67 -0.29
C THR A 27 -6.52 5.07 0.31
N LEU A 28 -6.55 5.62 1.52
CA LEU A 28 -7.78 6.08 2.17
C LEU A 28 -8.37 7.31 1.47
N TYR A 29 -7.53 8.24 0.98
CA TYR A 29 -8.01 9.37 0.19
C TYR A 29 -8.59 8.91 -1.15
N GLN A 30 -7.92 7.97 -1.84
CA GLN A 30 -8.49 7.35 -3.05
C GLN A 30 -9.82 6.64 -2.79
N PHE A 31 -9.99 6.07 -1.60
CA PHE A 31 -11.27 5.49 -1.20
C PHE A 31 -12.34 6.57 -1.03
N CYS A 32 -12.02 7.68 -0.37
CA CYS A 32 -12.93 8.82 -0.26
C CYS A 32 -13.34 9.36 -1.63
N ASP A 33 -12.38 9.47 -2.56
CA ASP A 33 -12.64 9.93 -3.94
C ASP A 33 -13.51 8.95 -4.75
N SER A 34 -13.58 7.67 -4.34
CA SER A 34 -14.42 6.66 -4.98
C SER A 34 -15.85 6.61 -4.46
N CYS A 35 -16.11 7.25 -3.33
CA CYS A 35 -17.43 7.36 -2.72
C CYS A 35 -18.13 8.66 -3.17
N PRO A 36 -19.46 8.76 -3.05
CA PRO A 36 -20.17 10.01 -3.27
C PRO A 36 -19.66 11.14 -2.38
N ASP A 37 -19.73 12.38 -2.88
CA ASP A 37 -19.34 13.56 -2.12
C ASP A 37 -20.10 13.63 -0.79
N ASN A 38 -19.38 13.95 0.29
CA ASN A 38 -19.90 14.03 1.66
C ASN A 38 -20.54 12.73 2.19
N ALA A 39 -20.17 11.57 1.65
CA ALA A 39 -20.60 10.29 2.20
C ALA A 39 -20.29 10.19 3.70
N CYS A 40 -21.27 9.75 4.48
CA CYS A 40 -21.09 9.41 5.89
C CYS A 40 -20.37 8.06 6.00
N CYS A 41 -19.54 7.85 7.03
CA CYS A 41 -18.90 6.56 7.28
C CYS A 41 -19.89 5.38 7.34
N ASP A 42 -21.10 5.61 7.88
CA ASP A 42 -22.17 4.60 7.97
C ASP A 42 -22.96 4.40 6.67
N ALA A 43 -22.87 5.35 5.74
CA ALA A 43 -23.56 5.25 4.45
C ALA A 43 -22.78 4.40 3.44
N VAL A 44 -21.51 4.14 3.71
CA VAL A 44 -20.68 3.28 2.86
C VAL A 44 -21.19 1.85 2.92
N THR A 45 -21.58 1.32 1.78
CA THR A 45 -22.04 -0.05 1.64
C THR A 45 -20.87 -1.01 1.40
N GLU A 46 -21.05 -2.27 1.80
CA GLU A 46 -20.09 -3.33 1.50
C GLU A 46 -19.82 -3.49 -0.01
N SER A 47 -20.84 -3.23 -0.84
CA SER A 47 -20.73 -3.29 -2.29
C SER A 47 -19.74 -2.27 -2.87
N GLU A 48 -19.70 -1.06 -2.31
CA GLU A 48 -18.76 0.00 -2.69
C GLU A 48 -17.35 -0.35 -2.24
N VAL A 49 -17.22 -0.91 -1.03
CA VAL A 49 -15.93 -1.40 -0.53
C VAL A 49 -15.39 -2.52 -1.43
N ARG A 50 -16.22 -3.51 -1.78
CA ARG A 50 -15.84 -4.60 -2.70
C ARG A 50 -15.42 -4.07 -4.07
N ARG A 51 -16.14 -3.08 -4.61
CA ARG A 51 -15.80 -2.43 -5.88
C ARG A 51 -14.44 -1.73 -5.81
N PHE A 52 -14.18 -0.99 -4.73
CA PHE A 52 -12.90 -0.32 -4.52
C PHE A 52 -11.72 -1.30 -4.34
N LEU A 53 -11.97 -2.41 -3.63
CA LEU A 53 -10.98 -3.47 -3.41
C LEU A 53 -10.66 -4.23 -4.69
N ALA A 54 -11.68 -4.56 -5.49
CA ALA A 54 -11.51 -5.25 -6.76
C ALA A 54 -10.60 -4.48 -7.72
N GLY A 55 -10.79 -3.16 -7.84
CA GLY A 55 -10.10 -2.38 -8.85
C GLY A 55 -10.35 -2.94 -10.25
N THR A 56 -9.44 -2.65 -11.19
CA THR A 56 -9.56 -3.01 -12.61
C THR A 56 -8.60 -4.13 -13.04
N GLY A 57 -7.93 -4.82 -12.11
CA GLY A 57 -6.81 -5.72 -12.43
C GLY A 57 -6.75 -7.01 -11.61
N PRO A 58 -5.77 -7.89 -11.90
CA PRO A 58 -5.62 -9.19 -11.23
C PRO A 58 -5.36 -9.07 -9.72
N LEU A 59 -5.64 -10.15 -8.98
CA LEU A 59 -5.44 -10.23 -7.54
C LEU A 59 -3.96 -10.01 -7.18
N THR A 60 -3.67 -8.87 -6.58
CA THR A 60 -2.32 -8.44 -6.22
C THR A 60 -2.19 -8.20 -4.72
N ARG A 61 -0.95 -8.21 -4.21
CA ARG A 61 -0.64 -7.78 -2.84
C ARG A 61 -1.15 -6.36 -2.54
N PHE A 62 -1.33 -5.54 -3.57
CA PHE A 62 -1.91 -4.21 -3.45
C PHE A 62 -3.36 -4.24 -2.93
N ARG A 63 -4.18 -5.22 -3.36
CA ARG A 63 -5.55 -5.39 -2.86
C ARG A 63 -5.58 -5.74 -1.37
N ALA A 64 -4.72 -6.66 -0.93
CA ALA A 64 -4.57 -6.97 0.49
C ALA A 64 -4.14 -5.75 1.32
N ASN A 65 -3.24 -4.92 0.78
CA ASN A 65 -2.85 -3.67 1.44
C ASN A 65 -3.99 -2.66 1.53
N LYS A 66 -4.85 -2.56 0.49
CA LYS A 66 -6.07 -1.73 0.54
C LYS A 66 -7.01 -2.20 1.63
N TYR A 67 -7.28 -3.50 1.68
CA TYR A 67 -8.14 -4.10 2.71
C TYR A 67 -7.61 -3.79 4.11
N ALA A 68 -6.31 -4.04 4.36
CA ALA A 68 -5.70 -3.77 5.66
C ALA A 68 -5.76 -2.28 6.06
N ALA A 69 -5.59 -1.36 5.10
CA ALA A 69 -5.70 0.08 5.35
C ALA A 69 -7.12 0.46 5.77
N LEU A 70 -8.14 -0.02 5.05
CA LEU A 70 -9.55 0.21 5.38
C LEU A 70 -9.93 -0.44 6.71
N ALA A 71 -9.47 -1.66 6.98
CA ALA A 71 -9.74 -2.37 8.24
C ALA A 71 -9.17 -1.63 9.46
N GLY A 72 -7.96 -1.09 9.32
CA GLY A 72 -7.37 -0.23 10.34
C GLY A 72 -8.18 1.06 10.56
N PHE A 73 -8.61 1.69 9.47
CA PHE A 73 -9.43 2.89 9.52
C PHE A 73 -10.80 2.65 10.18
N TYR A 74 -11.57 1.66 9.75
CA TYR A 74 -12.90 1.40 10.30
C TYR A 74 -12.85 0.97 11.76
N ARG A 75 -11.81 0.23 12.19
CA ARG A 75 -11.61 -0.06 13.62
C ARG A 75 -11.40 1.22 14.43
N TYR A 76 -10.64 2.19 13.91
CA TYR A 76 -10.49 3.50 14.53
C TYR A 76 -11.79 4.32 14.49
N ALA A 77 -12.51 4.31 13.36
CA ALA A 77 -13.76 5.03 13.22
C ALA A 77 -14.80 4.52 14.23
N ILE A 78 -14.93 3.21 14.40
CA ILE A 78 -15.82 2.59 15.38
C ILE A 78 -15.41 2.96 16.80
N SER A 79 -14.11 2.90 17.15
CA SER A 79 -13.66 3.24 18.51
C SER A 79 -13.85 4.71 18.86
N ARG A 80 -13.98 5.60 17.86
CA ARG A 80 -14.29 7.02 18.02
C ARG A 80 -15.78 7.35 17.87
N GLY A 81 -16.63 6.36 17.61
CA GLY A 81 -18.07 6.56 17.37
C GLY A 81 -18.38 7.25 16.03
N TYR A 82 -17.46 7.25 15.07
CA TYR A 82 -17.65 7.82 13.74
C TYR A 82 -18.40 6.89 12.79
N ALA A 83 -18.38 5.59 13.08
CA ALA A 83 -19.10 4.54 12.37
C ALA A 83 -19.65 3.52 13.40
N VAL A 84 -20.81 2.94 13.14
CA VAL A 84 -21.43 1.91 13.98
C VAL A 84 -20.83 0.53 13.68
N ALA A 85 -20.58 0.25 12.39
CA ALA A 85 -20.06 -1.02 11.94
C ALA A 85 -19.04 -0.85 10.80
N SER A 86 -18.27 -1.90 10.54
CA SER A 86 -17.36 -1.92 9.40
C SER A 86 -18.06 -2.49 8.17
N PRO A 87 -18.08 -1.78 7.03
CA PRO A 87 -18.63 -2.28 5.76
C PRO A 87 -17.61 -3.16 5.01
N LEU A 88 -16.57 -3.66 5.69
CA LEU A 88 -15.60 -4.54 5.07
C LEU A 88 -16.15 -5.96 5.01
N PRO A 89 -15.94 -6.67 3.89
CA PRO A 89 -16.29 -8.08 3.83
C PRO A 89 -15.46 -8.87 4.84
N ALA A 90 -16.00 -10.00 5.28
CA ALA A 90 -15.32 -10.88 6.21
C ALA A 90 -13.98 -11.35 5.61
N ALA A 91 -12.95 -11.46 6.44
CA ALA A 91 -11.57 -11.66 5.97
C ALA A 91 -11.36 -13.03 5.29
N ASP A 92 -12.24 -13.98 5.55
CA ASP A 92 -12.33 -15.30 4.93
C ASP A 92 -12.93 -15.26 3.52
N GLU A 93 -13.79 -14.30 3.23
CA GLU A 93 -14.38 -14.08 1.91
C GLU A 93 -13.46 -13.29 0.95
N GLU A 94 -12.40 -12.69 1.48
CA GLU A 94 -11.48 -11.88 0.68
C GLU A 94 -10.39 -12.76 0.03
N PRO A 95 -10.19 -12.67 -1.30
CA PRO A 95 -9.22 -13.50 -2.00
C PRO A 95 -7.79 -13.26 -1.47
N ARG A 96 -7.15 -14.31 -0.98
CA ARG A 96 -5.74 -14.24 -0.56
C ARG A 96 -4.88 -13.97 -1.78
N ALA A 97 -4.04 -12.93 -1.70
CA ALA A 97 -3.07 -12.66 -2.75
C ALA A 97 -2.20 -13.91 -2.99
N PRO A 98 -1.88 -14.24 -4.25
CA PRO A 98 -0.98 -15.34 -4.54
C PRO A 98 0.33 -15.13 -3.77
N ARG A 99 0.87 -16.22 -3.19
CA ARG A 99 2.18 -16.16 -2.54
C ARG A 99 3.17 -15.59 -3.55
N SER A 100 3.89 -14.55 -3.15
CA SER A 100 4.95 -14.00 -3.99
C SER A 100 5.85 -15.14 -4.43
N ALA A 101 6.23 -15.18 -5.70
CA ALA A 101 7.34 -16.01 -6.10
C ALA A 101 8.53 -15.70 -5.18
N PRO A 102 9.29 -16.71 -4.73
CA PRO A 102 10.48 -16.48 -3.94
C PRO A 102 11.38 -15.51 -4.71
N SER A 103 11.98 -14.56 -3.99
CA SER A 103 12.96 -13.66 -4.57
C SER A 103 14.03 -14.49 -5.29
N TYR A 104 14.28 -14.20 -6.56
CA TYR A 104 15.32 -14.89 -7.31
C TYR A 104 16.69 -14.57 -6.70
N ILE A 105 17.42 -15.61 -6.31
CA ILE A 105 18.78 -15.48 -5.78
C ILE A 105 19.73 -15.61 -6.98
N TYR A 106 20.51 -14.56 -7.23
CA TYR A 106 21.47 -14.54 -8.33
C TYR A 106 22.63 -15.51 -8.07
N SER A 107 23.05 -16.22 -9.11
CA SER A 107 24.29 -16.99 -9.11
C SER A 107 25.52 -16.07 -9.11
N ARG A 108 26.70 -16.62 -8.78
CA ARG A 108 27.96 -15.85 -8.82
C ARG A 108 28.24 -15.30 -10.22
N GLU A 109 27.95 -16.08 -11.25
CA GLU A 109 28.15 -15.71 -12.66
C GLU A 109 27.18 -14.59 -13.07
N GLU A 110 25.93 -14.63 -12.60
CA GLU A 110 24.94 -13.59 -12.85
C GLU A 110 25.30 -12.28 -12.16
N LEU A 111 25.79 -12.34 -10.91
CA LEU A 111 26.32 -11.18 -10.20
C LEU A 111 27.53 -10.58 -10.94
N GLN A 112 28.46 -11.40 -11.40
CA GLN A 112 29.62 -10.94 -12.18
C GLN A 112 29.20 -10.23 -13.48
N ARG A 113 28.20 -10.76 -14.19
CA ARG A 113 27.63 -10.10 -15.38
C ARG A 113 26.93 -8.79 -15.04
N LEU A 114 26.19 -8.76 -13.94
CA LEU A 114 25.54 -7.54 -13.44
C LEU A 114 26.59 -6.47 -13.15
N PHE A 115 27.66 -6.81 -12.42
CA PHE A 115 28.78 -5.91 -12.12
C PHE A 115 29.51 -5.40 -13.38
N GLY A 116 29.74 -6.28 -14.37
CA GLY A 116 30.33 -5.88 -15.65
C GLY A 116 29.47 -4.89 -16.43
N GLY A 117 28.14 -4.99 -16.34
CA GLY A 117 27.18 -4.12 -17.04
C GLY A 117 27.00 -2.73 -16.42
N VAL A 118 27.32 -2.53 -15.14
CA VAL A 118 27.18 -1.23 -14.44
C VAL A 118 27.99 -0.12 -15.12
N ARG A 119 29.16 -0.46 -15.69
CA ARG A 119 30.02 0.50 -16.40
C ARG A 119 29.31 1.15 -17.61
N ILE A 120 28.28 0.50 -18.17
CA ILE A 120 27.53 0.92 -19.37
C ILE A 120 26.31 1.80 -19.02
N SER A 121 25.79 1.74 -17.78
CA SER A 121 24.48 2.32 -17.40
C SER A 121 24.51 3.81 -17.00
N ARG A 122 25.55 4.56 -17.41
CA ARG A 122 25.75 5.99 -17.06
C ARG A 122 24.67 6.96 -17.58
N LYS A 123 23.60 6.48 -18.24
CA LYS A 123 22.80 7.35 -19.11
C LYS A 123 21.50 7.93 -18.57
N ARG A 124 20.91 7.61 -17.40
CA ARG A 124 19.62 8.29 -17.10
C ARG A 124 19.03 8.56 -15.72
N ALA A 125 19.59 8.23 -14.56
CA ALA A 125 18.90 8.70 -13.34
C ALA A 125 19.73 8.88 -12.07
N ILE A 126 20.90 8.26 -11.95
CA ILE A 126 21.59 8.21 -10.66
C ILE A 126 23.06 8.55 -10.85
N ARG A 127 23.50 9.67 -10.27
CA ARG A 127 24.90 10.13 -10.25
C ARG A 127 25.72 9.34 -9.20
N PHE A 128 25.61 8.01 -9.19
CA PHE A 128 26.60 7.21 -8.45
C PHE A 128 27.75 6.90 -9.38
N ASP A 129 28.96 7.11 -8.89
CA ASP A 129 30.14 6.62 -9.57
C ASP A 129 30.07 5.08 -9.67
N ALA A 130 30.65 4.53 -10.73
CA ALA A 130 30.58 3.10 -11.02
C ALA A 130 31.15 2.26 -9.87
N GLU A 131 32.21 2.75 -9.22
CA GLU A 131 32.81 2.09 -8.06
C GLU A 131 31.92 2.18 -6.82
N THR A 132 31.23 3.32 -6.62
CA THR A 132 30.28 3.46 -5.50
C THR A 132 29.11 2.49 -5.65
N PHE A 133 28.56 2.36 -6.86
CA PHE A 133 27.48 1.41 -7.11
C PHE A 133 27.94 -0.05 -7.00
N HIS A 134 29.16 -0.35 -7.44
CA HIS A 134 29.78 -1.67 -7.27
C HIS A 134 29.92 -2.03 -5.78
N MET A 135 30.48 -1.12 -4.98
CA MET A 135 30.61 -1.30 -3.53
C MET A 135 29.26 -1.44 -2.83
N LEU A 136 28.25 -0.65 -3.22
CA LEU A 136 26.89 -0.78 -2.67
C LEU A 136 26.29 -2.16 -2.95
N LEU A 137 26.45 -2.67 -4.17
CA LEU A 137 25.94 -3.99 -4.51
C LEU A 137 26.69 -5.11 -3.76
N LEU A 138 28.01 -4.98 -3.53
CA LEU A 138 28.79 -5.93 -2.72
C LEU A 138 28.39 -5.93 -1.25
N ILE A 139 27.90 -4.81 -0.70
CA ILE A 139 27.46 -4.71 0.69
C ILE A 139 26.03 -5.26 0.87
N LEU A 140 25.18 -5.07 -0.15
CA LEU A 140 23.77 -5.46 -0.11
C LEU A 140 23.53 -6.95 -0.38
N TYR A 141 24.58 -7.69 -0.77
CA TYR A 141 24.53 -9.13 -1.08
C TYR A 141 25.47 -9.91 -0.18
#